data_AF-A0A6L7IU15-F1
#
_entry.id   AF-A0A6L7IU15-F1
#
_cell.length_a   1.000
_cell.length_b   1.000
_cell.length_c   1.000
_cell.angle_alpha   90.00
_cell.angle_beta   90.00
_cell.angle_gamma   90.00
#
_symmetry.space_group_name_H-M   'P 1'
#
loop_
_entity.id
_entity.type
_entity.pdbx_description
1 polymer ?
#
loop_
_entity_poly.entity_id
_entity_poly.type
_entity_poly.pdbx_seq_one_letter_code
_entity_poly.pdbx_strand_id
1 'polypeptide(L)'
;MSIVKAQTLLRSLRWYHVGFAFVWAIMFGGLAAPHAGSSETYDLYSTCQQACVIVAVLAAVLVERRAPVFSPRYALPAGAILALGALAFRVVFFAGQPTVGGAALAGVLLGLAAGFFYVSWQQFFASEGASRTAIYIPLSAVLSVALSVALHALPEIAQAVCTIAVLPVAAAASLKLSLREIIAPDPSPRMTKALAAATVRDLWKPVFCTCAIGFVWQLVAGLFMVSADASSAAGIGGLALAAAVVLLIELFSERGFEVLRVYQVLFPLVAGVFMLPSLLGVQFAPLVVGMLLFGFEILNLLLIVTCAVYSSERNAPAVQVYALCVGPTLAAMFAGDLLGRQLNPIIAYDFALAVNVLFLCVYALSMVLFLVSFRRRGRASGAASAQGAAPIDVAVVGGSQPLAVVDAVSVAPVPNAPAPAAAAGEPNDAAHWDARVDALGLVEPFSKREREVVALVLRGNNVPAIARKLYISENTVRDHMKSIYRKAGIHSRQELIDLFE
;
A
#
# COMPACT_ATOMS: atom_id res chain seq x y z
N MET A 1 1.92 -2.96 -17.09
CA MET A 1 0.55 -2.52 -17.42
C MET A 1 0.61 -1.87 -18.80
N SER A 2 -0.37 -2.02 -19.69
CA SER A 2 -0.28 -1.34 -21.00
C SER A 2 -0.26 0.18 -20.84
N ILE A 3 0.60 0.88 -21.58
CA ILE A 3 0.77 2.35 -21.52
C ILE A 3 -0.57 3.08 -21.68
N VAL A 4 -1.47 2.52 -22.49
CA VAL A 4 -2.83 3.05 -22.72
C VAL A 4 -3.70 2.98 -21.45
N LYS A 5 -3.57 1.91 -20.65
CA LYS A 5 -4.26 1.76 -19.37
C LYS A 5 -3.71 2.76 -18.34
N ALA A 6 -2.40 3.00 -18.34
CA ALA A 6 -1.79 4.01 -17.47
C ALA A 6 -2.24 5.42 -17.82
N GLN A 7 -2.29 5.77 -19.12
CA GLN A 7 -2.77 7.07 -19.58
C GLN A 7 -4.25 7.31 -19.26
N THR A 8 -5.10 6.28 -19.34
CA THR A 8 -6.52 6.39 -18.96
C THR A 8 -6.69 6.56 -17.46
N LEU A 9 -5.92 5.84 -16.63
CA LEU A 9 -5.93 6.04 -15.17
C LEU A 9 -5.41 7.42 -14.78
N LEU A 10 -4.34 7.90 -15.41
CA LEU A 10 -3.79 9.25 -15.20
C LEU A 10 -4.80 10.35 -15.59
N ARG A 11 -5.61 10.14 -16.64
CA ARG A 11 -6.68 11.08 -17.01
C ARG A 11 -7.83 11.15 -16.01
N SER A 12 -8.07 10.07 -15.25
CA SER A 12 -9.05 10.05 -14.16
C SER A 12 -8.49 10.57 -12.83
N LEU A 13 -7.18 10.86 -12.75
CA LEU A 13 -6.52 11.33 -11.55
C LEU A 13 -7.00 12.76 -11.23
N ARG A 14 -7.56 12.93 -10.04
CA ARG A 14 -7.84 14.26 -9.48
C ARG A 14 -6.71 14.63 -8.52
N TRP A 15 -6.41 15.93 -8.41
CA TRP A 15 -5.29 16.42 -7.61
C TRP A 15 -5.35 15.94 -6.14
N TYR A 16 -6.56 15.78 -5.59
CA TYR A 16 -6.74 15.34 -4.22
C TYR A 16 -6.55 13.84 -4.02
N HIS A 17 -6.51 12.99 -5.05
CA HIS A 17 -6.18 11.56 -4.87
C HIS A 17 -4.71 11.35 -4.46
N VAL A 18 -3.85 12.33 -4.75
CA VAL A 18 -2.41 12.35 -4.43
C VAL A 18 -2.16 13.20 -3.17
N GLY A 19 -3.21 13.55 -2.44
CA GLY A 19 -3.15 14.43 -1.27
C GLY A 19 -2.30 13.90 -0.12
N PHE A 20 -1.99 12.59 -0.12
CA PHE A 20 -1.07 12.00 0.84
C PHE A 20 0.34 12.60 0.78
N ALA A 21 0.71 13.11 -0.39
CA ALA A 21 1.98 13.82 -0.62
C ALA A 21 2.18 15.01 0.32
N PHE A 22 1.11 15.74 0.67
CA PHE A 22 1.21 16.93 1.52
C PHE A 22 1.61 16.57 2.95
N VAL A 23 1.09 15.47 3.50
CA VAL A 23 1.44 14.98 4.83
C VAL A 23 2.90 14.53 4.85
N TRP A 24 3.32 13.74 3.86
CA TRP A 24 4.71 13.32 3.73
C TRP A 24 5.68 14.48 3.51
N ALA A 25 5.30 15.51 2.74
CA ALA A 25 6.14 16.69 2.55
C ALA A 25 6.36 17.45 3.86
N ILE A 26 5.34 17.54 4.74
CA ILE A 26 5.50 18.10 6.08
C ILE A 26 6.47 17.24 6.90
N MET A 27 6.23 15.94 6.95
CA MET A 27 7.00 15.00 7.79
C MET A 27 8.47 14.91 7.37
N PHE A 28 8.76 14.85 6.07
CA PHE A 28 10.10 14.65 5.54
C PHE A 28 10.86 15.94 5.23
N GLY A 29 10.16 17.03 4.88
CA GLY A 29 10.80 18.29 4.48
C GLY A 29 10.49 19.48 5.37
N GLY A 30 9.29 19.56 5.94
CA GLY A 30 8.85 20.72 6.73
C GLY A 30 9.35 20.75 8.18
N LEU A 31 9.64 19.57 8.75
CA LEU A 31 10.00 19.36 10.16
C LEU A 31 11.48 19.02 10.37
N ALA A 32 12.35 19.39 9.44
CA ALA A 32 13.79 19.26 9.63
C ALA A 32 14.28 20.24 10.72
N ALA A 33 14.73 19.74 11.87
CA ALA A 33 15.32 20.61 12.89
C ALA A 33 16.71 21.11 12.47
N PRO A 34 17.08 22.35 12.79
CA PRO A 34 18.48 22.77 12.71
C PRO A 34 19.28 21.96 13.72
N HIS A 35 20.48 21.49 13.33
CA HIS A 35 21.40 20.66 14.12
C HIS A 35 21.91 21.34 15.43
N ALA A 36 21.31 22.45 15.85
CA ALA A 36 21.75 23.33 16.93
C ALA A 36 20.85 23.29 18.19
N GLY A 37 19.74 22.54 18.19
CA GLY A 37 18.95 22.30 19.40
C GLY A 37 19.61 21.28 20.33
N SER A 38 19.43 21.41 21.65
CA SER A 38 19.83 20.40 22.63
C SER A 38 19.34 19.01 22.19
N SER A 39 20.26 18.08 21.93
CA SER A 39 19.96 16.71 21.46
C SER A 39 18.81 16.08 22.22
N GLU A 40 18.81 16.23 23.55
CA GLU A 40 17.78 15.66 24.43
C GLU A 40 16.36 16.14 24.13
N THR A 41 16.19 17.41 23.74
CA THR A 41 14.86 17.97 23.46
C THR A 41 14.32 17.49 22.12
N TYR A 42 15.21 17.32 21.14
CA TYR A 42 14.86 16.71 19.85
C TYR A 42 14.54 15.22 20.00
N ASP A 43 15.33 14.50 20.81
CA ASP A 43 15.13 13.09 21.10
C ASP A 43 13.79 12.85 21.80
N LEU A 44 13.41 13.71 22.75
CA LEU A 44 12.09 13.67 23.37
C LEU A 44 10.96 13.91 22.36
N TYR A 45 11.10 14.93 21.51
CA TYR A 45 10.13 15.20 20.44
C TYR A 45 9.93 13.96 19.55
N SER A 46 11.03 13.39 19.04
CA SER A 46 11.00 12.21 18.15
C SER A 46 10.37 10.99 18.83
N THR A 47 10.75 10.74 20.09
CA THR A 47 10.19 9.64 20.90
C THR A 47 8.68 9.80 21.09
N CYS A 48 8.23 11.00 21.49
CA CYS A 48 6.82 11.32 21.64
C CYS A 48 6.06 11.17 20.32
N GLN A 49 6.62 11.65 19.21
CA GLN A 49 6.03 11.55 17.89
C GLN A 49 5.82 10.10 17.48
N GLN A 50 6.87 9.27 17.49
CA GLN A 50 6.80 7.87 17.10
C GLN A 50 5.83 7.06 17.99
N ALA A 51 5.89 7.26 19.31
CA ALA A 51 4.97 6.61 20.25
C ALA A 51 3.52 7.00 19.98
N CYS A 52 3.24 8.29 19.75
CA CYS A 52 1.89 8.77 19.44
C CYS A 52 1.37 8.29 18.09
N VAL A 53 2.22 8.12 17.07
CA VAL A 53 1.81 7.48 15.80
C VAL A 53 1.35 6.05 16.06
N ILE A 54 2.12 5.25 16.81
CA ILE A 54 1.75 3.86 17.14
C ILE A 54 0.41 3.83 17.90
N VAL A 55 0.26 4.67 18.92
CA VAL A 55 -0.99 4.78 19.69
C VAL A 55 -2.15 5.20 18.80
N ALA A 56 -1.97 6.16 17.90
CA ALA A 56 -3.01 6.62 16.97
C ALA A 56 -3.45 5.51 16.01
N VAL A 57 -2.52 4.73 15.46
CA VAL A 57 -2.83 3.59 14.59
C VAL A 57 -3.61 2.52 15.35
N LEU A 58 -3.22 2.20 16.58
CA LEU A 58 -3.93 1.23 17.43
C LEU A 58 -5.32 1.74 17.86
N ALA A 59 -5.44 3.03 18.19
CA ALA A 59 -6.71 3.65 18.52
C ALA A 59 -7.66 3.63 17.31
N ALA A 60 -7.15 3.88 16.11
CA ALA A 60 -7.94 3.86 14.89
C ALA A 60 -8.54 2.46 14.59
N VAL A 61 -7.84 1.37 14.96
CA VAL A 61 -8.40 0.00 14.91
C VAL A 61 -9.64 -0.14 15.80
N LEU A 62 -9.62 0.45 17.00
CA LEU A 62 -10.76 0.42 17.92
C LEU A 62 -11.93 1.26 17.38
N VAL A 63 -11.64 2.38 16.71
CA VAL A 63 -12.66 3.23 16.10
C VAL A 63 -13.29 2.56 14.87
N GLU A 64 -12.50 1.92 14.00
CA GLU A 64 -13.01 1.23 12.81
C GLU A 64 -13.99 0.10 13.18
N ARG A 65 -13.79 -0.56 14.33
CA ARG A 65 -14.73 -1.56 14.86
C ARG A 65 -16.12 -1.01 15.15
N ARG A 66 -16.22 0.29 15.46
CA ARG A 66 -17.48 0.98 15.75
C ARG A 66 -18.03 1.73 14.54
N ALA A 67 -17.15 2.31 13.73
CA ALA A 67 -17.48 3.08 12.54
C ALA A 67 -16.57 2.64 11.38
N PRO A 68 -17.06 1.80 10.44
CA PRO A 68 -16.21 1.18 9.42
C PRO A 68 -15.60 2.17 8.42
N VAL A 69 -16.24 3.32 8.21
CA VAL A 69 -15.72 4.42 7.38
C VAL A 69 -15.61 5.67 8.23
N PHE A 70 -14.43 6.31 8.23
CA PHE A 70 -14.26 7.56 8.96
C PHE A 70 -15.08 8.68 8.34
N SER A 71 -15.78 9.45 9.19
CA SER A 71 -16.54 10.60 8.70
C SER A 71 -15.58 11.64 8.09
N PRO A 72 -15.90 12.19 6.90
CA PRO A 72 -15.12 13.27 6.29
C PRO A 72 -14.99 14.52 7.17
N ARG A 73 -15.83 14.66 8.20
CA ARG A 73 -15.80 15.76 9.16
C ARG A 73 -14.52 15.76 10.01
N TYR A 74 -13.92 14.60 10.27
CA TYR A 74 -12.71 14.46 11.10
C TYR A 74 -11.43 14.90 10.38
N ALA A 75 -11.45 15.08 9.06
CA ALA A 75 -10.29 15.56 8.29
C ALA A 75 -9.89 17.01 8.65
N LEU A 76 -10.87 17.89 8.93
CA LEU A 76 -10.61 19.28 9.32
C LEU A 76 -9.90 19.42 10.69
N PRO A 77 -10.41 18.81 11.78
CA PRO A 77 -9.71 18.88 13.06
C PRO A 77 -8.35 18.17 13.00
N ALA A 78 -8.19 17.08 12.23
CA ALA A 78 -6.89 16.44 12.04
C ALA A 78 -5.87 17.38 11.35
N GLY A 79 -6.30 18.14 10.34
CA GLY A 79 -5.49 19.19 9.72
C GLY A 79 -5.12 20.32 10.66
N ALA A 80 -6.05 20.75 11.51
CA ALA A 80 -5.80 21.78 12.51
C ALA A 80 -4.78 21.31 13.57
N ILE A 81 -4.87 20.05 14.01
CA ILE A 81 -3.89 19.42 14.91
C ILE A 81 -2.52 19.33 14.24
N LEU A 82 -2.47 18.96 12.95
CA LEU A 82 -1.22 18.92 12.18
C LEU A 82 -0.58 20.32 12.09
N ALA A 83 -1.38 21.35 11.79
CA ALA A 83 -0.93 22.75 11.74
C ALA A 83 -0.43 23.24 13.10
N LEU A 84 -1.17 22.94 14.18
CA LEU A 84 -0.79 23.31 15.55
C LEU A 84 0.50 22.60 15.99
N GLY A 85 0.64 21.32 15.65
CA GLY A 85 1.86 20.54 15.91
C GLY A 85 3.07 21.09 15.15
N ALA A 86 2.89 21.43 13.85
CA ALA A 86 3.93 22.06 13.05
C ALA A 86 4.33 23.45 13.58
N LEU A 87 3.35 24.25 14.02
CA LEU A 87 3.59 25.53 14.69
C LEU A 87 4.37 25.34 15.99
N ALA A 88 3.94 24.41 16.84
CA ALA A 88 4.63 24.11 18.10
C ALA A 88 6.08 23.68 17.84
N PHE A 89 6.32 22.81 16.85
CA PHE A 89 7.66 22.40 16.44
C PHE A 89 8.52 23.59 16.03
N ARG A 90 8.00 24.46 15.15
CA ARG A 90 8.71 25.66 14.69
C ARG A 90 9.02 26.63 15.84
N VAL A 91 8.07 26.85 16.74
CA VAL A 91 8.28 27.72 17.91
C VAL A 91 9.39 27.16 18.80
N VAL A 92 9.39 25.85 19.07
CA VAL A 92 10.35 25.21 19.98
C VAL A 92 11.76 25.13 19.39
N PHE A 93 11.90 24.82 18.10
CA PHE A 93 13.21 24.54 17.49
C PHE A 93 13.79 25.70 16.66
N PHE A 94 13.00 26.73 16.32
CA PHE A 94 13.47 27.87 15.51
C PHE A 94 13.29 29.24 16.17
N ALA A 95 12.26 29.45 16.99
CA ALA A 95 11.93 30.79 17.52
C ALA A 95 12.20 30.97 19.03
N GLY A 96 12.28 29.88 19.81
CA GLY A 96 12.40 29.92 21.26
C GLY A 96 13.57 29.11 21.80
N GLN A 97 13.80 29.22 23.12
CA GLN A 97 14.64 28.25 23.84
C GLN A 97 13.89 26.91 23.87
N PRO A 98 14.53 25.78 23.47
CA PRO A 98 13.86 24.49 23.39
C PRO A 98 13.38 24.07 24.78
N THR A 99 12.06 24.11 25.01
CA THR A 99 11.46 23.66 26.26
C THR A 99 11.02 22.20 26.13
N VAL A 100 11.30 21.41 27.18
CA VAL A 100 10.91 20.00 27.28
C VAL A 100 9.40 19.81 27.04
N GLY A 101 8.58 20.66 27.65
CA GLY A 101 7.12 20.61 27.50
C GLY A 101 6.65 20.95 26.08
N GLY A 102 7.28 21.93 25.43
CA GLY A 102 6.95 22.30 24.05
C GLY A 102 7.30 21.20 23.05
N ALA A 103 8.46 20.56 23.21
CA ALA A 103 8.90 19.45 22.36
C ALA A 103 7.99 18.22 22.49
N ALA A 104 7.62 17.86 23.71
CA ALA A 104 6.66 16.78 23.96
C ALA A 104 5.29 17.09 23.34
N LEU A 105 4.78 18.32 23.50
CA LEU A 105 3.51 18.74 22.91
C LEU A 105 3.55 18.68 21.37
N ALA A 106 4.61 19.18 20.75
CA ALA A 106 4.80 19.11 19.30
C ALA A 106 4.81 17.66 18.81
N GLY A 107 5.54 16.77 19.51
CA GLY A 107 5.61 15.35 19.18
C GLY A 107 4.25 14.67 19.29
N VAL A 108 3.50 14.92 20.37
CA VAL A 108 2.16 14.35 20.57
C VAL A 108 1.20 14.79 19.47
N LEU A 109 1.13 16.09 19.16
CA LEU A 109 0.22 16.62 18.16
C LEU A 109 0.56 16.09 16.76
N LEU A 110 1.83 16.13 16.36
CA LEU A 110 2.28 15.64 15.06
C LEU A 110 2.11 14.12 14.93
N GLY A 111 2.41 13.36 15.99
CA GLY A 111 2.26 11.90 15.99
C GLY A 111 0.80 11.45 15.88
N LEU A 112 -0.10 12.08 16.66
CA LEU A 112 -1.54 11.81 16.58
C LEU A 112 -2.12 12.17 15.21
N ALA A 113 -1.74 13.32 14.66
CA ALA A 113 -2.17 13.74 13.33
C ALA A 113 -1.66 12.78 12.24
N ALA A 114 -0.36 12.48 12.23
CA ALA A 114 0.25 11.59 11.24
C ALA A 114 -0.38 10.19 11.27
N GLY A 115 -0.57 9.59 12.45
CA GLY A 115 -1.24 8.30 12.58
C GLY A 115 -2.68 8.31 12.05
N PHE A 116 -3.46 9.37 12.32
CA PHE A 116 -4.80 9.53 11.77
C PHE A 116 -4.79 9.64 10.24
N PHE A 117 -3.88 10.44 9.67
CA PHE A 117 -3.74 10.59 8.22
C PHE A 117 -3.34 9.27 7.56
N TYR A 118 -2.33 8.56 8.08
CA TYR A 118 -1.88 7.27 7.54
C TYR A 118 -3.03 6.26 7.44
N VAL A 119 -3.81 6.15 8.50
CA VAL A 119 -4.92 5.20 8.55
C VAL A 119 -6.10 5.63 7.67
N SER A 120 -6.41 6.93 7.61
CA SER A 120 -7.51 7.44 6.80
C SER A 120 -7.21 7.35 5.30
N TRP A 121 -5.97 7.62 4.89
CA TRP A 121 -5.51 7.45 3.51
C TRP A 121 -5.53 5.99 3.09
N GLN A 122 -5.17 5.08 4.00
CA GLN A 122 -5.28 3.65 3.74
C GLN A 122 -6.72 3.21 3.43
N GLN A 123 -7.73 3.75 4.12
CA GLN A 123 -9.13 3.44 3.81
C GLN A 123 -9.51 3.90 2.40
N PHE A 124 -9.09 5.11 2.01
CA PHE A 124 -9.32 5.62 0.67
C PHE A 124 -8.65 4.73 -0.40
N PHE A 125 -7.38 4.39 -0.20
CA PHE A 125 -6.63 3.53 -1.12
C PHE A 125 -7.21 2.10 -1.21
N ALA A 126 -7.77 1.55 -0.14
CA ALA A 126 -8.45 0.26 -0.21
C ALA A 126 -9.76 0.33 -1.02
N SER A 127 -10.44 1.50 -1.03
CA SER A 127 -11.73 1.67 -1.71
C SER A 127 -11.65 1.88 -3.22
N GLU A 128 -10.55 2.47 -3.74
CA GLU A 128 -10.37 2.78 -5.17
C GLU A 128 -10.04 1.56 -6.04
N GLY A 129 -9.64 0.44 -5.42
CA GLY A 129 -9.31 -0.81 -6.09
C GLY A 129 -7.85 -0.94 -6.53
N ALA A 130 -7.41 -2.19 -6.70
CA ALA A 130 -5.99 -2.55 -6.80
C ALA A 130 -5.19 -1.79 -7.89
N SER A 131 -5.75 -1.64 -9.09
CA SER A 131 -5.03 -1.01 -10.21
C SER A 131 -4.80 0.50 -10.03
N ARG A 132 -5.71 1.21 -9.34
CA ARG A 132 -5.56 2.66 -9.10
C ARG A 132 -4.59 2.91 -7.95
N THR A 133 -4.73 2.14 -6.90
CA THR A 133 -3.95 2.25 -5.67
C THR A 133 -2.47 1.98 -5.88
N ALA A 134 -2.13 1.01 -6.74
CA ALA A 134 -0.76 0.74 -7.14
C ALA A 134 -0.05 1.96 -7.78
N ILE A 135 -0.80 2.91 -8.36
CA ILE A 135 -0.26 4.12 -8.99
C ILE A 135 -0.33 5.32 -8.05
N TYR A 136 -1.45 5.50 -7.34
CA TYR A 136 -1.66 6.67 -6.49
C TYR A 136 -0.67 6.76 -5.34
N ILE A 137 -0.30 5.64 -4.72
CA ILE A 137 0.63 5.62 -3.58
C ILE A 137 2.05 6.04 -4.02
N PRO A 138 2.71 5.40 -5.01
CA PRO A 138 4.04 5.82 -5.46
C PRO A 138 4.05 7.23 -6.06
N LEU A 139 2.98 7.62 -6.77
CA LEU A 139 2.86 8.98 -7.30
C LEU A 139 2.80 10.02 -6.17
N SER A 140 2.13 9.69 -5.05
CA SER A 140 2.12 10.54 -3.85
C SER A 140 3.50 10.66 -3.21
N ALA A 141 4.30 9.59 -3.23
CA ALA A 141 5.69 9.63 -2.74
C ALA A 141 6.59 10.48 -3.64
N VAL A 142 6.46 10.38 -4.97
CA VAL A 142 7.22 11.23 -5.90
C VAL A 142 6.84 12.70 -5.74
N LEU A 143 5.54 13.00 -5.59
CA LEU A 143 5.08 14.35 -5.36
C LEU A 143 5.55 14.89 -3.99
N SER A 144 5.58 14.07 -2.94
CA SER A 144 6.06 14.50 -1.63
C SER A 144 7.54 14.88 -1.67
N VAL A 145 8.36 14.13 -2.39
CA VAL A 145 9.78 14.46 -2.63
C VAL A 145 9.91 15.79 -3.37
N ALA A 146 9.15 15.99 -4.45
CA ALA A 146 9.19 17.24 -5.21
C ALA A 146 8.78 18.45 -4.35
N LEU A 147 7.74 18.29 -3.52
CA LEU A 147 7.31 19.29 -2.56
C LEU A 147 8.37 19.55 -1.49
N SER A 148 9.00 18.51 -0.93
CA SER A 148 10.08 18.64 0.04
C SER A 148 11.27 19.40 -0.54
N VAL A 149 11.70 19.09 -1.78
CA VAL A 149 12.78 19.84 -2.46
C VAL A 149 12.38 21.29 -2.68
N ALA A 150 11.13 21.55 -3.12
CA ALA A 150 10.62 22.90 -3.29
C ALA A 150 10.59 23.67 -1.97
N LEU A 151 10.19 23.04 -0.86
CA LEU A 151 10.22 23.66 0.47
C LEU A 151 11.62 24.07 0.90
N HIS A 152 12.63 23.23 0.64
CA HIS A 152 14.03 23.54 0.97
C HIS A 152 14.61 24.67 0.10
N ALA A 153 14.06 24.91 -1.09
CA ALA A 153 14.45 26.01 -1.96
C ALA A 153 13.84 27.36 -1.55
N LEU A 154 12.84 27.37 -0.67
CA LEU A 154 12.16 28.59 -0.23
C LEU A 154 12.91 29.30 0.91
N PRO A 155 12.78 30.63 1.03
CA PRO A 155 13.23 31.37 2.22
C PRO A 155 12.55 30.86 3.50
N GLU A 156 13.24 30.95 4.64
CA GLU A 156 12.80 30.37 5.92
C GLU A 156 11.36 30.74 6.33
N ILE A 157 10.97 32.02 6.13
CA ILE A 157 9.62 32.51 6.46
C ILE A 157 8.58 31.84 5.55
N ALA A 158 8.86 31.76 4.24
CA ALA A 158 7.96 31.13 3.29
C ALA A 158 7.83 29.62 3.56
N GLN A 159 8.94 28.95 3.86
CA GLN A 159 8.96 27.56 4.28
C GLN A 159 8.08 27.35 5.53
N ALA A 160 8.22 28.20 6.56
CA ALA A 160 7.43 28.13 7.77
C ALA A 160 5.92 28.29 7.50
N VAL A 161 5.53 29.29 6.70
CA VAL A 161 4.12 29.49 6.29
C VAL A 161 3.59 28.28 5.53
N CYS A 162 4.38 27.71 4.63
CA CYS A 162 3.99 26.52 3.88
C CYS A 162 3.80 25.30 4.79
N THR A 163 4.71 25.06 5.75
CA THR A 163 4.63 23.94 6.69
C THR A 163 3.49 24.09 7.69
N ILE A 164 3.22 25.31 8.18
CA ILE A 164 2.23 25.54 9.24
C ILE A 164 0.81 25.69 8.68
N ALA A 165 0.64 26.36 7.54
CA ALA A 165 -0.68 26.73 7.02
C ALA A 165 -1.03 26.01 5.72
N VAL A 166 -0.20 26.19 4.68
CA VAL A 166 -0.58 25.78 3.31
C VAL A 166 -0.71 24.25 3.20
N LEU A 167 0.31 23.50 3.63
CA LEU A 167 0.32 22.05 3.50
C LEU A 167 -0.68 21.36 4.43
N PRO A 168 -0.86 21.74 5.71
CA PRO A 168 -1.89 21.14 6.55
C PRO A 168 -3.32 21.39 6.04
N VAL A 169 -3.59 22.60 5.52
CA VAL A 169 -4.91 22.90 4.91
C VAL A 169 -5.11 22.08 3.64
N ALA A 170 -4.09 21.96 2.78
CA ALA A 170 -4.15 21.11 1.60
C ALA A 170 -4.33 19.61 1.95
N ALA A 171 -3.63 19.12 2.96
CA ALA A 171 -3.77 17.76 3.48
C ALA A 171 -5.19 17.50 4.02
N ALA A 172 -5.76 18.44 4.77
CA ALA A 172 -7.12 18.32 5.31
C ALA A 172 -8.19 18.39 4.23
N ALA A 173 -8.05 19.33 3.28
CA ALA A 173 -8.97 19.49 2.17
C ALA A 173 -8.96 18.27 1.25
N SER A 174 -7.77 17.79 0.88
CA SER A 174 -7.62 16.61 0.03
C SER A 174 -8.19 15.37 0.69
N LEU A 175 -7.87 15.11 1.96
CA LEU A 175 -8.44 13.99 2.70
C LEU A 175 -9.97 14.08 2.80
N LYS A 176 -10.52 15.26 3.09
CA LYS A 176 -11.98 15.46 3.19
C LYS A 176 -12.70 15.15 1.87
N LEU A 177 -12.10 15.54 0.74
CA LEU A 177 -12.66 15.26 -0.58
C LEU A 177 -12.57 13.77 -0.91
N SER A 178 -11.42 13.14 -0.66
CA SER A 178 -11.21 11.71 -0.87
C SER A 178 -12.14 10.85 -0.02
N LEU A 179 -12.31 11.17 1.28
CA LEU A 179 -13.21 10.43 2.17
C LEU A 179 -14.69 10.55 1.78
N ARG A 180 -15.09 11.60 1.03
CA ARG A 180 -16.48 11.75 0.54
C ARG A 180 -16.80 10.82 -0.64
N GLU A 181 -15.78 10.33 -1.32
CA GLU A 181 -15.95 9.42 -2.46
C GLU A 181 -16.05 7.96 -2.03
N ILE A 182 -15.64 7.65 -0.80
CA ILE A 182 -15.71 6.28 -0.26
C ILE A 182 -17.17 5.87 -0.13
N ILE A 183 -17.56 4.88 -0.93
CA ILE A 183 -18.84 4.19 -0.80
C ILE A 183 -18.65 3.08 0.24
N ALA A 184 -19.39 3.17 1.34
CA ALA A 184 -19.32 2.17 2.40
C ALA A 184 -19.78 0.80 1.86
N PRO A 185 -18.98 -0.27 2.01
CA PRO A 185 -19.39 -1.61 1.62
C PRO A 185 -20.57 -2.09 2.48
N ASP A 186 -21.58 -2.69 1.84
CA ASP A 186 -22.71 -3.34 2.52
C ASP A 186 -22.71 -4.84 2.16
N PRO A 187 -22.48 -5.76 3.13
CA PRO A 187 -22.24 -5.53 4.55
C PRO A 187 -20.83 -5.02 4.87
N SER A 188 -20.71 -4.25 5.96
CA SER A 188 -19.42 -3.74 6.43
C SER A 188 -18.43 -4.88 6.75
N PRO A 189 -17.18 -4.80 6.27
CA PRO A 189 -16.19 -5.85 6.47
C PRO A 189 -15.78 -5.92 7.94
N ARG A 190 -15.80 -7.13 8.52
CA ARG A 190 -15.41 -7.39 9.91
C ARG A 190 -14.21 -8.32 9.95
N MET A 191 -13.22 -7.97 10.77
CA MET A 191 -12.06 -8.83 10.98
C MET A 191 -12.44 -10.05 11.82
N THR A 192 -12.48 -11.21 11.19
CA THR A 192 -12.60 -12.50 11.89
C THR A 192 -11.22 -13.00 12.32
N LYS A 193 -11.16 -13.86 13.35
CA LYS A 193 -9.89 -14.48 13.78
C LYS A 193 -9.23 -15.27 12.64
N ALA A 194 -10.03 -15.94 11.82
CA ALA A 194 -9.55 -16.69 10.65
C ALA A 194 -8.93 -15.76 9.60
N LEU A 195 -9.57 -14.62 9.30
CA LEU A 195 -9.06 -13.64 8.35
C LEU A 195 -7.78 -12.97 8.88
N ALA A 196 -7.72 -12.65 10.17
CA ALA A 196 -6.51 -12.12 10.80
C ALA A 196 -5.34 -13.12 10.71
N ALA A 197 -5.57 -14.39 11.07
CA ALA A 197 -4.56 -15.44 10.97
C ALA A 197 -4.11 -15.67 9.51
N ALA A 198 -5.03 -15.63 8.55
CA ALA A 198 -4.71 -15.69 7.13
C ALA A 198 -3.86 -14.48 6.70
N THR A 199 -4.20 -13.28 7.16
CA THR A 199 -3.47 -12.04 6.83
C THR A 199 -2.04 -12.09 7.36
N VAL A 200 -1.85 -12.51 8.62
CA VAL A 200 -0.49 -12.74 9.17
C VAL A 200 0.25 -13.79 8.34
N ARG A 201 -0.37 -14.94 8.07
CA ARG A 201 0.27 -16.04 7.35
C ARG A 201 0.64 -15.67 5.91
N ASP A 202 -0.12 -14.80 5.27
CA ASP A 202 0.07 -14.43 3.88
C ASP A 202 1.06 -13.24 3.75
N LEU A 203 1.06 -12.31 4.73
CA LEU A 203 1.87 -11.07 4.70
C LEU A 203 3.08 -11.03 5.65
N TRP A 204 3.34 -12.06 6.47
CA TRP A 204 4.46 -12.02 7.42
C TRP A 204 5.83 -11.81 6.76
N LYS A 205 6.04 -12.29 5.52
CA LYS A 205 7.33 -12.13 4.83
C LYS A 205 7.65 -10.66 4.53
N PRO A 206 6.81 -9.91 3.79
CA PRO A 206 7.08 -8.50 3.54
C PRO A 206 7.07 -7.68 4.83
N VAL A 207 6.21 -8.00 5.81
CA VAL A 207 6.21 -7.32 7.12
C VAL A 207 7.55 -7.52 7.84
N PHE A 208 8.02 -8.77 7.94
CA PHE A 208 9.28 -9.08 8.62
C PHE A 208 10.49 -8.41 7.95
N CYS A 209 10.55 -8.41 6.62
CA CYS A 209 11.62 -7.72 5.89
C CYS A 209 11.59 -6.20 6.14
N THR A 210 10.40 -5.59 6.10
CA THR A 210 10.24 -4.15 6.33
C THR A 210 10.58 -3.77 7.78
N CYS A 211 10.22 -4.61 8.75
CA CYS A 211 10.63 -4.44 10.15
C CYS A 211 12.14 -4.52 10.33
N ALA A 212 12.80 -5.51 9.70
CA ALA A 212 14.24 -5.70 9.83
C ALA A 212 15.03 -4.52 9.25
N ILE A 213 14.69 -4.06 8.04
CA ILE A 213 15.36 -2.92 7.43
C ILE A 213 15.04 -1.61 8.14
N GLY A 214 13.79 -1.41 8.60
CA GLY A 214 13.38 -0.22 9.36
C GLY A 214 14.07 -0.12 10.72
N PHE A 215 14.22 -1.25 11.43
CA PHE A 215 15.00 -1.33 12.66
C PHE A 215 16.46 -0.97 12.42
N VAL A 216 17.10 -1.59 11.42
CA VAL A 216 18.52 -1.34 11.09
C VAL A 216 18.73 0.11 10.65
N TRP A 217 17.82 0.66 9.85
CA TRP A 217 17.89 2.05 9.42
C TRP A 217 17.89 3.02 10.59
N GLN A 218 16.90 2.91 11.48
CA GLN A 218 16.79 3.78 12.65
C GLN A 218 17.91 3.55 13.67
N LEU A 219 18.35 2.30 13.84
CA LEU A 219 19.51 1.96 14.67
C LEU A 219 20.77 2.66 14.17
N VAL A 220 21.08 2.56 12.87
CA VAL A 220 22.26 3.18 12.27
C VAL A 220 22.16 4.71 12.27
N ALA A 221 20.98 5.27 12.03
CA ALA A 221 20.75 6.71 12.10
C ALA A 221 21.02 7.27 13.51
N GLY A 222 20.44 6.65 14.54
CA GLY A 222 20.67 7.02 15.94
C GLY A 222 22.11 6.80 16.39
N LEU A 223 22.75 5.72 15.92
CA LEU A 223 24.12 5.36 16.27
C LEU A 223 25.15 6.38 15.76
N PHE A 224 24.94 6.94 14.56
CA PHE A 224 25.84 7.95 13.97
C PHE A 224 25.35 9.40 14.14
N MET A 225 24.29 9.64 14.90
CA MET A 225 23.64 10.97 15.06
C MET A 225 23.31 11.63 13.72
N VAL A 226 22.98 10.81 12.73
CA VAL A 226 22.52 11.29 11.42
C VAL A 226 21.01 11.40 11.49
N SER A 227 20.46 12.57 11.16
CA SER A 227 19.01 12.74 11.06
C SER A 227 18.40 11.66 10.15
N ALA A 228 17.49 10.86 10.68
CA ALA A 228 16.73 9.87 9.92
C ALA A 228 15.69 10.53 8.99
N ASP A 229 15.60 11.85 8.98
CA ASP A 229 14.65 12.59 8.16
C ASP A 229 15.27 12.95 6.80
N ALA A 230 14.44 13.24 5.81
CA ALA A 230 14.89 13.66 4.47
C ALA A 230 15.36 15.14 4.47
N SER A 231 16.07 15.56 5.52
CA SER A 231 16.68 16.87 5.65
C SER A 231 18.09 16.92 5.05
N SER A 232 18.77 15.77 4.97
CA SER A 232 20.10 15.65 4.35
C SER A 232 20.00 15.42 2.84
N ALA A 233 20.99 15.89 2.07
CA ALA A 233 21.05 15.64 0.64
C ALA A 233 21.04 14.14 0.29
N ALA A 234 21.69 13.32 1.12
CA ALA A 234 21.67 11.86 1.00
C ALA A 234 20.28 11.27 1.29
N GLY A 235 19.58 11.79 2.30
CA GLY A 235 18.21 11.39 2.63
C GLY A 235 17.20 11.74 1.54
N ILE A 236 17.25 12.98 1.04
CA ILE A 236 16.41 13.42 -0.10
C ILE A 236 16.70 12.58 -1.34
N GLY A 237 17.98 12.37 -1.67
CA GLY A 237 18.38 11.54 -2.80
C GLY A 237 17.89 10.10 -2.69
N GLY A 238 17.99 9.50 -1.49
CA GLY A 238 17.47 8.17 -1.20
C GLY A 238 15.95 8.10 -1.36
N LEU A 239 15.21 9.02 -0.76
CA LEU A 239 13.75 9.08 -0.87
C LEU A 239 13.28 9.29 -2.32
N ALA A 240 13.93 10.20 -3.06
CA ALA A 240 13.65 10.49 -4.45
C ALA A 240 13.84 9.27 -5.35
N LEU A 241 14.99 8.59 -5.20
CA LEU A 241 15.30 7.40 -5.97
C LEU A 241 14.33 6.27 -5.64
N ALA A 242 13.95 6.10 -4.36
CA ALA A 242 13.02 5.05 -3.93
C ALA A 242 11.64 5.27 -4.56
N ALA A 243 11.10 6.48 -4.43
CA ALA A 243 9.80 6.84 -4.99
C ALA A 243 9.78 6.68 -6.53
N ALA A 244 10.84 7.13 -7.21
CA ALA A 244 10.98 6.99 -8.66
C ALA A 244 11.07 5.51 -9.09
N VAL A 245 11.86 4.70 -8.39
CA VAL A 245 12.01 3.26 -8.67
C VAL A 245 10.69 2.53 -8.47
N VAL A 246 9.97 2.77 -7.35
CA VAL A 246 8.66 2.14 -7.11
C VAL A 246 7.66 2.56 -8.17
N LEU A 247 7.57 3.85 -8.50
CA LEU A 247 6.66 4.33 -9.55
C LEU A 247 6.98 3.71 -10.91
N LEU A 248 8.27 3.62 -11.27
CA LEU A 248 8.71 2.99 -12.51
C LEU A 248 8.38 1.50 -12.52
N ILE A 249 8.64 0.80 -11.41
CA ILE A 249 8.30 -0.61 -11.26
C ILE A 249 6.79 -0.82 -11.48
N GLU A 250 5.93 -0.06 -10.80
CA GLU A 250 4.47 -0.21 -10.91
C GLU A 250 3.94 0.19 -12.29
N LEU A 251 4.56 1.17 -12.95
CA LEU A 251 4.16 1.60 -14.29
C LEU A 251 4.50 0.55 -15.36
N PHE A 252 5.71 -0.03 -15.29
CA PHE A 252 6.23 -0.93 -16.32
C PHE A 252 5.98 -2.42 -16.05
N SER A 253 5.75 -2.83 -14.81
CA SER A 253 5.51 -4.23 -14.50
C SER A 253 4.07 -4.62 -14.85
N GLU A 254 3.89 -5.62 -15.72
CA GLU A 254 2.58 -6.23 -16.02
C GLU A 254 2.25 -7.38 -15.07
N ARG A 255 3.31 -8.04 -14.61
CA ARG A 255 3.29 -9.10 -13.62
C ARG A 255 3.76 -8.44 -12.36
N GLY A 256 2.98 -8.53 -11.31
CA GLY A 256 3.37 -7.94 -10.06
C GLY A 256 4.78 -8.30 -9.61
N PHE A 257 5.45 -7.40 -8.90
CA PHE A 257 6.85 -7.63 -8.56
C PHE A 257 7.00 -8.71 -7.47
N GLU A 258 7.93 -9.66 -7.66
CA GLU A 258 8.41 -10.50 -6.56
C GLU A 258 9.18 -9.61 -5.60
N VAL A 259 8.54 -9.14 -4.53
CA VAL A 259 9.17 -8.39 -3.41
C VAL A 259 10.53 -9.00 -3.04
N LEU A 260 10.63 -10.33 -3.13
CA LEU A 260 11.84 -11.09 -2.90
C LEU A 260 12.98 -10.80 -3.89
N ARG A 261 12.71 -10.54 -5.17
CA ARG A 261 13.72 -10.14 -6.17
C ARG A 261 14.24 -8.72 -5.93
N VAL A 262 13.39 -7.78 -5.54
CA VAL A 262 13.85 -6.41 -5.18
C VAL A 262 14.86 -6.55 -4.06
N TYR A 263 14.49 -7.34 -3.05
CA TYR A 263 15.29 -7.54 -1.86
C TYR A 263 16.62 -8.26 -2.16
N GLN A 264 16.64 -9.23 -3.08
CA GLN A 264 17.87 -9.90 -3.54
C GLN A 264 18.85 -8.96 -4.26
N VAL A 265 18.35 -7.93 -4.96
CA VAL A 265 19.19 -6.95 -5.65
C VAL A 265 19.61 -5.81 -4.72
N LEU A 266 18.69 -5.36 -3.86
CA LEU A 266 18.92 -4.28 -2.90
C LEU A 266 19.94 -4.69 -1.84
N PHE A 267 19.92 -5.93 -1.36
CA PHE A 267 20.75 -6.36 -0.25
C PHE A 267 22.27 -6.33 -0.55
N PRO A 268 22.81 -6.88 -1.64
CA PRO A 268 24.24 -6.77 -1.94
C PRO A 268 24.70 -5.32 -2.01
N LEU A 269 23.82 -4.43 -2.51
CA LEU A 269 24.09 -3.01 -2.62
C LEU A 269 24.11 -2.33 -1.24
N VAL A 270 23.13 -2.61 -0.37
CA VAL A 270 23.10 -2.15 1.02
C VAL A 270 24.30 -2.70 1.79
N ALA A 271 24.58 -4.01 1.72
CA ALA A 271 25.71 -4.64 2.39
C ALA A 271 27.08 -4.09 1.94
N GLY A 272 27.23 -3.77 0.65
CA GLY A 272 28.42 -3.10 0.13
C GLY A 272 28.58 -1.68 0.69
N VAL A 273 27.49 -0.91 0.72
CA VAL A 273 27.48 0.46 1.28
C VAL A 273 27.76 0.46 2.79
N PHE A 274 27.32 -0.57 3.52
CA PHE A 274 27.63 -0.76 4.94
C PHE A 274 29.13 -0.89 5.23
N MET A 275 29.95 -1.31 4.28
CA MET A 275 31.40 -1.37 4.50
C MET A 275 32.07 0.01 4.38
N LEU A 276 31.40 1.02 3.80
CA LEU A 276 32.01 2.32 3.53
C LEU A 276 32.39 3.10 4.81
N PRO A 277 31.56 3.21 5.86
CA PRO A 277 31.97 3.92 7.08
C PRO A 277 33.15 3.26 7.78
N SER A 278 33.21 1.92 7.74
CA SER A 278 34.28 1.13 8.34
C SER A 278 35.60 1.23 7.56
N LEU A 279 35.54 1.31 6.23
CA LEU A 279 36.73 1.33 5.36
C LEU A 279 37.24 2.73 5.03
N LEU A 280 36.34 3.69 4.86
CA LEU A 280 36.63 5.04 4.34
C LEU A 280 36.34 6.16 5.37
N GLY A 281 35.86 5.81 6.55
CA GLY A 281 35.62 6.73 7.67
C GLY A 281 34.17 7.18 7.85
N VAL A 282 33.89 7.76 9.02
CA VAL A 282 32.52 8.10 9.52
C VAL A 282 31.80 9.12 8.63
N GLN A 283 32.51 9.90 7.81
CA GLN A 283 31.93 10.83 6.83
C GLN A 283 30.98 10.18 5.83
N PHE A 284 31.06 8.86 5.62
CA PHE A 284 30.15 8.11 4.75
C PHE A 284 28.89 7.60 5.48
N ALA A 285 28.74 7.83 6.79
CA ALA A 285 27.55 7.42 7.54
C ALA A 285 26.24 8.00 6.98
N PRO A 286 26.15 9.28 6.56
CA PRO A 286 24.94 9.80 5.92
C PRO A 286 24.56 9.09 4.62
N LEU A 287 25.55 8.59 3.87
CA LEU A 287 25.31 7.80 2.66
C LEU A 287 24.70 6.43 3.01
N VAL A 288 25.18 5.78 4.08
CA VAL A 288 24.61 4.52 4.56
C VAL A 288 23.18 4.71 5.04
N VAL A 289 22.92 5.76 5.83
CA VAL A 289 21.58 6.09 6.31
C VAL A 289 20.65 6.43 5.14
N GLY A 290 21.10 7.20 4.15
CA GLY A 290 20.33 7.50 2.94
C GLY A 290 20.01 6.25 2.10
N MET A 291 20.95 5.31 2.00
CA MET A 291 20.75 4.04 1.29
C MET A 291 19.80 3.09 2.03
N LEU A 292 19.85 3.09 3.37
CA LEU A 292 18.92 2.37 4.23
C LEU A 292 17.51 2.95 4.15
N LEU A 293 17.39 4.29 4.18
CA LEU A 293 16.14 5.00 3.92
C LEU A 293 15.59 4.61 2.56
N PHE A 294 16.41 4.65 1.50
CA PHE A 294 16.00 4.21 0.16
C PHE A 294 15.43 2.79 0.16
N GLY A 295 16.15 1.85 0.77
CA GLY A 295 15.70 0.46 0.85
C GLY A 295 14.43 0.26 1.67
N PHE A 296 14.34 0.96 2.81
CA PHE A 296 13.16 0.96 3.67
C PHE A 296 11.95 1.54 2.94
N GLU A 297 12.08 2.68 2.28
CA GLU A 297 10.99 3.35 1.57
C GLU A 297 10.43 2.49 0.44
N ILE A 298 11.29 1.81 -0.32
CA ILE A 298 10.84 0.85 -1.34
C ILE A 298 9.97 -0.25 -0.70
N LEU A 299 10.48 -0.90 0.36
CA LEU A 299 9.76 -2.00 1.01
C LEU A 299 8.49 -1.52 1.72
N ASN A 300 8.52 -0.35 2.34
CA ASN A 300 7.40 0.27 3.02
C ASN A 300 6.29 0.67 2.03
N LEU A 301 6.61 1.32 0.91
CA LEU A 301 5.63 1.65 -0.14
C LEU A 301 4.98 0.39 -0.72
N LEU A 302 5.78 -0.63 -1.04
CA LEU A 302 5.27 -1.92 -1.50
C LEU A 302 4.37 -2.59 -0.45
N LEU A 303 4.72 -2.49 0.83
CA LEU A 303 3.90 -3.01 1.92
C LEU A 303 2.55 -2.29 2.00
N ILE A 304 2.55 -0.95 1.95
CA ILE A 304 1.31 -0.14 2.00
C ILE A 304 0.41 -0.45 0.80
N VAL A 305 0.97 -0.52 -0.41
CA VAL A 305 0.26 -0.93 -1.63
C VAL A 305 -0.34 -2.32 -1.46
N THR A 306 0.46 -3.29 -0.99
CA THR A 306 0.01 -4.67 -0.76
C THR A 306 -1.12 -4.73 0.27
N CYS A 307 -1.04 -3.97 1.37
CA CYS A 307 -2.11 -3.89 2.37
C CYS A 307 -3.41 -3.36 1.79
N ALA A 308 -3.34 -2.33 0.94
CA ALA A 308 -4.52 -1.72 0.34
C ALA A 308 -5.16 -2.64 -0.71
N VAL A 309 -4.35 -3.27 -1.57
CA VAL A 309 -4.79 -4.27 -2.55
C VAL A 309 -5.40 -5.49 -1.85
N TYR A 310 -4.73 -6.02 -0.82
CA TYR A 310 -5.21 -7.18 -0.07
C TYR A 310 -6.55 -6.90 0.62
N SER A 311 -6.72 -5.69 1.19
CA SER A 311 -7.98 -5.25 1.80
C SER A 311 -9.11 -5.16 0.77
N SER A 312 -8.82 -4.62 -0.41
CA SER A 312 -9.77 -4.52 -1.54
C SER A 312 -10.21 -5.89 -2.05
N GLU A 313 -9.28 -6.81 -2.28
CA GLU A 313 -9.57 -8.13 -2.88
C GLU A 313 -10.26 -9.09 -1.93
N ARG A 314 -9.88 -9.09 -0.65
CA ARG A 314 -10.48 -10.00 0.36
C ARG A 314 -11.63 -9.37 1.13
N ASN A 315 -12.04 -8.16 0.77
CA ASN A 315 -13.04 -7.37 1.48
C ASN A 315 -12.74 -7.36 3.00
N ALA A 316 -11.48 -7.10 3.33
CA ALA A 316 -10.99 -7.06 4.71
C ALA A 316 -10.95 -5.61 5.20
N PRO A 317 -11.19 -5.33 6.49
CA PRO A 317 -11.18 -3.95 7.00
C PRO A 317 -9.77 -3.33 6.88
N ALA A 318 -9.69 -2.22 6.16
CA ALA A 318 -8.44 -1.63 5.67
C ALA A 318 -7.53 -1.17 6.81
N VAL A 319 -8.08 -0.55 7.86
CA VAL A 319 -7.30 -0.04 8.99
C VAL A 319 -6.68 -1.17 9.78
N GLN A 320 -7.43 -2.24 10.00
CA GLN A 320 -6.95 -3.41 10.73
C GLN A 320 -5.85 -4.17 9.97
N VAL A 321 -5.99 -4.34 8.65
CA VAL A 321 -4.93 -4.95 7.82
C VAL A 321 -3.66 -4.10 7.88
N TYR A 322 -3.80 -2.78 7.75
CA TYR A 322 -2.68 -1.85 7.81
C TYR A 322 -2.01 -1.83 9.18
N ALA A 323 -2.78 -1.76 10.27
CA ALA A 323 -2.24 -1.79 11.63
C ALA A 323 -1.49 -3.10 11.93
N LEU A 324 -1.98 -4.24 11.41
CA LEU A 324 -1.33 -5.54 11.58
C LEU A 324 0.00 -5.64 10.80
N CYS A 325 0.13 -4.90 9.70
CA CYS A 325 1.33 -4.95 8.85
C CYS A 325 2.34 -3.83 9.20
N VAL A 326 1.88 -2.57 9.21
CA VAL A 326 2.72 -1.38 9.44
C VAL A 326 2.93 -1.12 10.93
N GLY A 327 2.02 -1.55 11.81
CA GLY A 327 2.20 -1.41 13.27
C GLY A 327 3.50 -2.06 13.78
N PRO A 328 3.77 -3.34 13.47
CA PRO A 328 5.06 -3.97 13.76
C PRO A 328 6.26 -3.22 13.17
N THR A 329 6.12 -2.65 11.98
CA THR A 329 7.18 -1.87 11.32
C THR A 329 7.49 -0.60 12.11
N LEU A 330 6.47 0.13 12.55
CA LEU A 330 6.63 1.33 13.38
C LEU A 330 7.25 0.98 14.74
N ALA A 331 6.84 -0.13 15.36
CA ALA A 331 7.42 -0.60 16.61
C ALA A 331 8.90 -1.01 16.46
N ALA A 332 9.26 -1.66 15.35
CA ALA A 332 10.63 -2.01 15.03
C ALA A 332 11.49 -0.76 14.79
N MET A 333 10.97 0.24 14.07
CA MET A 333 11.64 1.54 13.90
C MET A 333 11.88 2.24 15.24
N PHE A 334 10.86 2.30 16.10
CA PHE A 334 10.96 2.88 17.44
C PHE A 334 12.01 2.17 18.31
N ALA A 335 12.03 0.83 18.27
CA ALA A 335 13.02 0.05 18.99
C ALA A 335 14.45 0.28 18.47
N GLY A 336 14.62 0.37 17.15
CA GLY A 336 15.90 0.67 16.52
C GLY A 336 16.43 2.05 16.90
N ASP A 337 15.57 3.06 16.85
CA ASP A 337 15.87 4.44 17.21
C ASP A 337 16.28 4.57 18.69
N LEU A 338 15.51 3.97 19.60
CA LEU A 338 15.82 3.95 21.03
C LEU A 338 17.16 3.25 21.32
N LEU A 339 17.40 2.09 20.68
CA LEU A 339 18.65 1.36 20.84
C LEU A 339 19.84 2.12 20.25
N GLY A 340 19.66 2.77 19.10
CA GLY A 340 20.69 3.59 18.46
C GLY A 340 21.14 4.74 19.34
N ARG A 341 20.18 5.49 19.93
CA ARG A 341 20.49 6.57 20.88
C ARG A 341 21.19 6.07 22.14
N GLN A 342 20.79 4.92 22.68
CA GLN A 342 21.44 4.35 23.88
C GLN A 342 22.87 3.85 23.60
N LEU A 343 23.13 3.32 22.40
CA LEU A 343 24.44 2.81 22.02
C LEU A 343 25.40 3.90 21.53
N ASN A 344 24.87 5.02 21.01
CA ASN A 344 25.66 6.14 20.52
C ASN A 344 26.78 6.60 21.49
N PRO A 345 26.52 6.89 22.78
CA PRO A 345 27.58 7.35 23.69
C PRO A 345 28.65 6.30 23.93
N ILE A 346 28.32 5.01 23.86
CA ILE A 346 29.27 3.91 24.09
C ILE A 346 30.23 3.78 22.89
N ILE A 347 29.69 3.94 21.68
CA ILE A 347 30.45 3.83 20.42
C ILE A 347 31.42 5.00 20.23
N ALA A 348 31.12 6.17 20.79
CA ALA A 348 32.06 7.29 20.82
C ALA A 348 33.39 6.93 21.51
N TYR A 349 33.38 5.96 22.44
CA TYR A 349 34.58 5.48 23.13
C TYR A 349 35.19 4.22 22.52
N ASP A 350 34.43 3.45 21.73
CA ASP A 350 34.88 2.20 21.13
C ASP A 350 34.42 2.05 19.67
N PHE A 351 35.32 2.40 18.75
CA PHE A 351 35.09 2.25 17.31
C PHE A 351 34.87 0.78 16.89
N ALA A 352 35.47 -0.18 17.59
CA ALA A 352 35.29 -1.60 17.27
C ALA A 352 33.85 -2.04 17.54
N LEU A 353 33.20 -1.49 18.58
CA LEU A 353 31.78 -1.72 18.83
C LEU A 353 30.91 -1.22 17.68
N ALA A 354 31.21 -0.06 17.09
CA ALA A 354 30.50 0.48 15.92
C ALA A 354 30.53 -0.51 14.75
N VAL A 355 31.73 -1.01 14.45
CA VAL A 355 31.98 -1.97 13.37
C VAL A 355 31.26 -3.30 13.65
N ASN A 356 31.29 -3.79 14.89
CA ASN A 356 30.56 -5.00 15.29
C ASN A 356 29.05 -4.86 15.15
N VAL A 357 28.47 -3.73 15.56
CA VAL A 357 27.02 -3.46 15.38
C VAL A 357 26.67 -3.40 13.90
N LEU A 358 27.51 -2.79 13.08
CA LEU A 358 27.31 -2.71 11.63
C LEU A 358 27.36 -4.10 10.97
N PHE A 359 28.33 -4.94 11.35
CA PHE A 359 28.40 -6.34 10.92
C PHE A 359 27.19 -7.15 11.38
N LEU A 360 26.73 -6.95 12.62
CA LEU A 360 25.53 -7.60 13.15
C LEU A 360 24.28 -7.19 12.34
N CYS A 361 24.18 -5.93 11.93
CA CYS A 361 23.10 -5.46 11.06
C CYS A 361 23.12 -6.15 9.69
N VAL A 362 24.30 -6.23 9.06
CA VAL A 362 24.48 -6.96 7.78
C VAL A 362 24.12 -8.43 7.95
N TYR A 363 24.54 -9.06 9.05
CA TYR A 363 24.22 -10.45 9.36
C TYR A 363 22.72 -10.66 9.61
N ALA A 364 22.06 -9.76 10.34
CA ALA A 364 20.63 -9.82 10.58
C ALA A 364 19.85 -9.73 9.25
N LEU A 365 20.22 -8.79 8.38
CA LEU A 365 19.63 -8.64 7.04
C LEU A 365 19.91 -9.86 6.14
N SER A 366 21.11 -10.46 6.22
CA SER A 366 21.45 -11.67 5.46
C SER A 366 20.73 -12.92 5.97
N MET A 367 20.53 -13.03 7.29
CA MET A 367 19.76 -14.12 7.89
C MET A 367 18.28 -14.03 7.51
N VAL A 368 17.72 -12.82 7.45
CA VAL A 368 16.36 -12.58 6.94
C VAL A 368 16.22 -13.10 5.51
N LEU A 369 17.17 -12.76 4.62
CA LEU A 369 17.22 -13.29 3.26
C LEU A 369 17.27 -14.81 3.22
N PHE A 370 18.15 -15.41 4.02
CA PHE A 370 18.31 -16.85 4.10
C PHE A 370 16.99 -17.52 4.52
N LEU A 371 16.35 -17.04 5.59
CA LEU A 371 15.09 -17.60 6.09
C LEU A 371 13.95 -17.50 5.06
N VAL A 372 13.87 -16.37 4.33
CA VAL A 372 12.82 -16.15 3.33
C VAL A 372 13.07 -16.98 2.06
N SER A 373 14.33 -17.14 1.64
CA SER A 373 14.72 -17.91 0.44
C SER A 373 14.69 -19.44 0.66
N PHE A 374 15.15 -19.93 1.81
CA PHE A 374 15.31 -21.38 2.04
C PHE A 374 13.97 -22.11 2.18
N ARG A 375 12.94 -21.45 2.73
CA ARG A 375 11.59 -22.05 2.84
C ARG A 375 10.88 -22.21 1.50
N ARG A 376 11.36 -21.59 0.41
CA ARG A 376 10.86 -21.83 -0.96
C ARG A 376 11.32 -23.20 -1.48
N ARG A 377 12.54 -23.63 -1.11
CA ARG A 377 13.13 -24.92 -1.53
C ARG A 377 12.45 -26.12 -0.87
N GLY A 378 12.11 -26.02 0.42
CA GLY A 378 11.41 -27.08 1.15
C GLY A 378 9.98 -27.38 0.64
N ARG A 379 9.34 -26.42 -0.05
CA ARG A 379 8.02 -26.63 -0.70
C ARG A 379 8.12 -27.19 -2.11
N ALA A 380 9.17 -26.85 -2.86
CA ALA A 380 9.39 -27.39 -4.21
C ALA A 380 9.69 -28.91 -4.17
N SER A 381 10.37 -29.40 -3.14
CA SER A 381 10.65 -30.84 -2.98
C SER A 381 9.48 -31.65 -2.41
N GLY A 382 8.47 -31.01 -1.80
CA GLY A 382 7.27 -31.67 -1.26
C GLY A 382 6.02 -31.58 -2.15
N ALA A 383 6.04 -30.72 -3.18
CA ALA A 383 4.90 -30.51 -4.08
C ALA A 383 4.78 -31.55 -5.21
N ALA A 384 5.68 -32.53 -5.29
CA ALA A 384 5.58 -33.62 -6.26
C ALA A 384 4.57 -34.71 -5.86
N SER A 385 3.99 -34.67 -4.64
CA SER A 385 3.17 -35.79 -4.12
C SER A 385 1.82 -35.42 -3.49
N ALA A 386 1.30 -34.20 -3.66
CA ALA A 386 -0.03 -33.85 -3.14
C ALA A 386 -0.80 -32.93 -4.10
N GLN A 387 -1.75 -33.52 -4.84
CA GLN A 387 -2.83 -32.80 -5.51
C GLN A 387 -3.78 -32.24 -4.44
N GLY A 388 -3.54 -30.99 -4.02
CA GLY A 388 -4.40 -30.28 -3.08
C GLY A 388 -3.97 -28.82 -2.99
N ALA A 389 -4.90 -27.91 -3.34
CA ALA A 389 -4.86 -26.46 -3.17
C ALA A 389 -3.46 -25.80 -3.16
N ALA A 390 -3.03 -25.32 -4.33
CA ALA A 390 -1.84 -24.48 -4.43
C ALA A 390 -2.01 -23.23 -3.53
N PRO A 391 -1.13 -23.00 -2.53
CA PRO A 391 -1.17 -21.79 -1.75
C PRO A 391 -0.84 -20.59 -2.66
N ILE A 392 -1.63 -19.54 -2.53
CA ILE A 392 -1.48 -18.26 -3.24
C ILE A 392 -0.04 -17.76 -3.11
N ASP A 393 0.68 -17.67 -4.22
CA ASP A 393 2.02 -17.08 -4.26
C ASP A 393 1.87 -15.54 -4.33
N VAL A 394 1.68 -14.91 -3.16
CA VAL A 394 1.60 -13.43 -2.98
C VAL A 394 2.96 -12.75 -3.29
N ALA A 395 3.93 -13.51 -3.80
CA ALA A 395 5.15 -12.97 -4.35
C ALA A 395 4.92 -12.28 -5.71
N VAL A 396 3.70 -11.97 -6.16
CA VAL A 396 3.48 -11.22 -7.40
C VAL A 396 2.65 -9.98 -7.08
N VAL A 397 3.32 -8.90 -6.66
CA VAL A 397 2.70 -7.62 -6.24
C VAL A 397 2.22 -6.81 -7.44
N GLY A 398 0.93 -6.91 -7.80
CA GLY A 398 0.34 -6.09 -8.87
C GLY A 398 -0.06 -6.82 -10.16
N GLY A 399 -0.01 -8.15 -10.19
CA GLY A 399 -0.58 -8.91 -11.30
C GLY A 399 -2.10 -8.92 -11.21
N SER A 400 -2.80 -8.44 -12.24
CA SER A 400 -4.26 -8.54 -12.38
C SER A 400 -4.73 -9.98 -12.67
N GLN A 401 -4.29 -10.94 -11.88
CA GLN A 401 -4.88 -12.29 -11.89
C GLN A 401 -5.90 -12.36 -10.75
N PRO A 402 -7.20 -12.47 -11.05
CA PRO A 402 -8.18 -12.76 -10.02
C PRO A 402 -7.76 -14.04 -9.30
N LEU A 403 -7.64 -13.95 -7.98
CA LEU A 403 -7.38 -15.07 -7.09
C LEU A 403 -8.38 -16.18 -7.40
N ALA A 404 -7.87 -17.39 -7.67
CA ALA A 404 -8.69 -18.58 -7.83
C ALA A 404 -9.51 -18.78 -6.54
N VAL A 405 -10.82 -18.64 -6.65
CA VAL A 405 -11.77 -18.91 -5.58
C VAL A 405 -11.67 -20.39 -5.24
N VAL A 406 -11.37 -20.68 -3.98
CA VAL A 406 -11.39 -22.04 -3.44
C VAL A 406 -12.84 -22.49 -3.38
N ASP A 407 -13.16 -23.52 -4.14
CA ASP A 407 -14.46 -24.19 -4.12
C ASP A 407 -14.78 -24.83 -2.76
N ALA A 408 -16.08 -24.94 -2.53
CA ALA A 408 -16.80 -25.81 -1.59
C ALA A 408 -17.20 -25.25 -0.21
N VAL A 409 -18.46 -24.81 -0.13
CA VAL A 409 -19.45 -25.53 0.69
C VAL A 409 -20.66 -25.85 -0.18
N SER A 410 -20.92 -27.14 -0.37
CA SER A 410 -22.08 -27.69 -1.06
C SER A 410 -23.36 -27.42 -0.27
N VAL A 411 -24.38 -26.83 -0.90
CA VAL A 411 -25.77 -26.92 -0.43
C VAL A 411 -26.62 -27.39 -1.61
N ALA A 412 -27.26 -28.54 -1.43
CA ALA A 412 -28.15 -29.20 -2.38
C ALA A 412 -29.49 -28.43 -2.53
N PRO A 413 -30.27 -28.67 -3.61
CA PRO A 413 -31.27 -27.74 -4.13
C PRO A 413 -32.68 -27.98 -3.55
N VAL A 414 -33.50 -26.91 -3.47
CA VAL A 414 -34.96 -26.99 -3.25
C VAL A 414 -35.68 -26.01 -4.22
N PRO A 415 -36.87 -26.35 -4.76
CA PRO A 415 -37.33 -25.87 -6.08
C PRO A 415 -38.40 -24.76 -6.10
N ASN A 416 -38.35 -23.98 -7.20
CA ASN A 416 -39.39 -23.26 -7.97
C ASN A 416 -40.37 -22.21 -7.37
N ALA A 417 -40.23 -20.99 -7.95
CA ALA A 417 -41.23 -20.06 -8.52
C ALA A 417 -42.06 -19.12 -7.61
N PRO A 418 -42.64 -18.00 -8.12
CA PRO A 418 -42.43 -17.26 -9.40
C PRO A 418 -42.14 -15.75 -9.22
N ALA A 419 -41.70 -15.09 -10.30
CA ALA A 419 -41.47 -13.64 -10.42
C ALA A 419 -42.73 -12.88 -10.91
N PRO A 420 -42.87 -11.56 -10.64
CA PRO A 420 -43.71 -10.67 -11.42
C PRO A 420 -42.92 -9.77 -12.37
N ALA A 421 -43.67 -9.20 -13.31
CA ALA A 421 -43.28 -8.79 -14.64
C ALA A 421 -43.02 -7.28 -14.85
N ALA A 422 -42.37 -7.02 -15.99
CA ALA A 422 -42.62 -5.94 -16.97
C ALA A 422 -42.10 -4.50 -16.76
N ALA A 423 -41.19 -4.11 -17.66
CA ALA A 423 -41.17 -2.88 -18.50
C ALA A 423 -39.84 -2.90 -19.31
N ALA A 424 -39.63 -2.39 -20.52
CA ALA A 424 -40.39 -2.00 -21.72
C ALA A 424 -39.35 -1.32 -22.66
N GLY A 425 -39.29 -1.70 -23.95
CA GLY A 425 -38.80 -0.82 -25.05
C GLY A 425 -37.34 -0.95 -25.55
N GLU A 426 -37.14 -1.63 -26.68
CA GLU A 426 -36.41 -1.19 -27.90
C GLU A 426 -36.36 -2.33 -28.97
N PRO A 427 -36.15 -2.02 -30.27
CA PRO A 427 -36.87 -2.64 -31.40
C PRO A 427 -36.34 -3.99 -31.92
N ASN A 428 -37.26 -4.67 -32.61
CA ASN A 428 -37.24 -5.85 -33.49
C ASN A 428 -35.90 -6.46 -34.03
N ASP A 429 -34.93 -6.75 -33.16
CA ASP A 429 -33.80 -7.65 -33.47
C ASP A 429 -34.09 -9.10 -32.99
N ALA A 430 -34.85 -9.26 -31.91
CA ALA A 430 -35.01 -10.55 -31.22
C ALA A 430 -35.62 -11.65 -32.10
N ALA A 431 -36.56 -11.31 -32.99
CA ALA A 431 -37.22 -12.26 -33.87
C ALA A 431 -36.29 -12.83 -34.95
N HIS A 432 -35.32 -12.04 -35.44
CA HIS A 432 -34.33 -12.51 -36.41
C HIS A 432 -33.28 -13.42 -35.75
N TRP A 433 -32.93 -13.15 -34.49
CA TRP A 433 -31.99 -13.96 -33.72
C TRP A 433 -32.57 -15.32 -33.29
N ASP A 434 -33.83 -15.37 -32.86
CA ASP A 434 -34.48 -16.62 -32.50
C ASP A 434 -34.56 -17.58 -33.70
N ALA A 435 -34.89 -17.07 -34.89
CA ALA A 435 -34.90 -17.87 -36.12
C ALA A 435 -33.51 -18.41 -36.51
N ARG A 436 -32.44 -17.64 -36.31
CA ARG A 436 -31.05 -18.09 -36.58
C ARG A 436 -30.58 -19.14 -35.58
N VAL A 437 -30.96 -19.02 -34.31
CA VAL A 437 -30.66 -20.03 -33.29
C VAL A 437 -31.40 -21.34 -33.55
N ASP A 438 -32.66 -21.27 -34.00
CA ASP A 438 -33.46 -22.44 -34.35
C ASP A 438 -32.94 -23.14 -35.62
N ALA A 439 -32.35 -22.39 -36.55
CA ALA A 439 -31.74 -22.93 -37.78
C ALA A 439 -30.46 -23.75 -37.56
N LEU A 440 -29.83 -23.67 -36.38
CA LEU A 440 -28.58 -24.38 -36.07
C LEU A 440 -28.78 -25.89 -35.81
N GLY A 441 -30.03 -26.37 -35.73
CA GLY A 441 -30.33 -27.80 -35.60
C GLY A 441 -29.71 -28.46 -34.37
N LEU A 442 -29.49 -27.69 -33.30
CA LEU A 442 -28.83 -28.17 -32.08
C LEU A 442 -29.64 -29.30 -31.42
N VAL A 443 -28.94 -30.36 -30.99
CA VAL A 443 -29.56 -31.49 -30.26
C VAL A 443 -30.20 -31.04 -28.95
N GLU A 444 -29.62 -30.02 -28.31
CA GLU A 444 -30.21 -29.30 -27.16
C GLU A 444 -30.33 -27.80 -27.46
N PRO A 445 -31.54 -27.22 -27.45
CA PRO A 445 -31.70 -25.79 -27.69
C PRO A 445 -31.11 -24.95 -26.55
N PHE A 446 -30.66 -23.74 -26.89
CA PHE A 446 -30.24 -22.76 -25.90
C PHE A 446 -31.43 -22.29 -25.05
N SER A 447 -31.24 -22.25 -23.74
CA SER A 447 -32.17 -21.63 -22.81
C SER A 447 -32.30 -20.14 -23.07
N LYS A 448 -33.35 -19.50 -22.54
CA LYS A 448 -33.56 -18.04 -22.68
C LYS A 448 -32.33 -17.24 -22.19
N ARG A 449 -31.72 -17.64 -21.08
CA ARG A 449 -30.52 -16.98 -20.53
C ARG A 449 -29.27 -17.24 -21.36
N GLU A 450 -29.10 -18.45 -21.90
CA GLU A 450 -27.98 -18.74 -22.81
C GLU A 450 -28.08 -17.90 -24.09
N ARG A 451 -29.28 -17.69 -24.64
CA ARG A 451 -29.49 -16.82 -25.81
C ARG A 451 -29.09 -15.36 -25.54
N GLU A 452 -29.46 -14.82 -24.38
CA GLU A 452 -29.03 -13.47 -23.98
C GLU A 452 -27.51 -13.35 -23.89
N VAL A 453 -26.84 -14.38 -23.37
CA VAL A 453 -25.37 -14.43 -23.30
C VAL A 453 -24.75 -14.50 -24.70
N VAL A 454 -25.25 -15.37 -25.59
CA VAL A 454 -24.77 -15.48 -26.99
C VAL A 454 -24.91 -14.14 -27.72
N ALA A 455 -26.07 -13.47 -27.62
CA ALA A 455 -26.31 -12.18 -28.27
C ALA A 455 -25.29 -11.11 -27.85
N LEU A 456 -24.92 -11.09 -26.56
CA LEU A 456 -23.91 -10.15 -26.06
C LEU A 456 -22.49 -10.54 -26.49
N VAL A 457 -22.17 -11.84 -26.59
CA VAL A 457 -20.86 -12.33 -27.07
C VAL A 457 -20.63 -11.94 -28.53
N LEU A 458 -21.64 -12.13 -29.40
CA LEU A 458 -21.60 -11.76 -30.82
C LEU A 458 -21.47 -10.24 -31.01
N ARG A 459 -22.03 -9.44 -30.11
CA ARG A 459 -21.83 -7.98 -30.05
C ARG A 459 -20.46 -7.54 -29.53
N GLY A 460 -19.49 -8.46 -29.40
CA GLY A 460 -18.12 -8.13 -28.97
C GLY A 460 -17.94 -7.93 -27.47
N ASN A 461 -18.94 -8.21 -26.63
CA ASN A 461 -18.83 -7.98 -25.19
C ASN A 461 -17.96 -9.08 -24.53
N ASN A 462 -17.12 -8.66 -23.58
CA ASN A 462 -16.34 -9.58 -22.76
C ASN A 462 -17.14 -10.04 -21.52
N VAL A 463 -16.68 -11.11 -20.86
CA VAL A 463 -17.34 -11.71 -19.68
C VAL A 463 -17.72 -10.67 -18.61
N PRO A 464 -16.84 -9.73 -18.21
CA PRO A 464 -17.21 -8.67 -17.26
C PRO A 464 -18.34 -7.76 -17.75
N ALA A 465 -18.35 -7.41 -19.04
CA ALA A 465 -19.40 -6.57 -19.62
C ALA A 465 -20.75 -7.30 -19.69
N ILE A 466 -20.74 -8.60 -19.99
CA ILE A 466 -21.95 -9.43 -20.00
C ILE A 466 -22.52 -9.56 -18.59
N ALA A 467 -21.66 -9.83 -17.60
CA ALA A 467 -22.05 -9.94 -16.19
C ALA A 467 -22.77 -8.67 -15.69
N ARG A 468 -22.23 -7.49 -16.01
CA ARG A 468 -22.87 -6.20 -15.68
C ARG A 468 -24.20 -5.99 -16.40
N LYS A 469 -24.29 -6.32 -17.69
CA LYS A 469 -25.52 -6.12 -18.50
C LYS A 469 -26.66 -7.05 -18.07
N LEU A 470 -26.33 -8.27 -17.62
CA LEU A 470 -27.30 -9.28 -17.22
C LEU A 470 -27.51 -9.35 -15.69
N TYR A 471 -26.85 -8.48 -14.91
CA TYR A 471 -26.91 -8.46 -13.45
C TYR A 471 -26.62 -9.83 -12.79
N ILE A 472 -25.61 -10.53 -13.29
CA ILE A 472 -25.16 -11.84 -12.78
C ILE A 472 -23.65 -11.84 -12.53
N SER A 473 -23.14 -12.83 -11.79
CA SER A 473 -21.70 -12.96 -11.55
C SER A 473 -20.95 -13.35 -12.82
N GLU A 474 -19.66 -12.97 -12.93
CA GLU A 474 -18.82 -13.42 -14.05
C GLU A 474 -18.70 -14.95 -14.12
N ASN A 475 -18.74 -15.64 -12.97
CA ASN A 475 -18.73 -17.10 -12.92
C ASN A 475 -19.99 -17.67 -13.57
N THR A 476 -21.16 -17.11 -13.28
CA THR A 476 -22.43 -17.51 -13.91
C THR A 476 -22.39 -17.31 -15.42
N VAL A 477 -21.77 -16.23 -15.92
CA VAL A 477 -21.56 -16.04 -17.36
C VAL A 477 -20.65 -17.12 -17.95
N ARG A 478 -19.56 -17.48 -17.27
CA ARG A 478 -18.65 -18.55 -17.71
C ARG A 478 -19.34 -19.92 -17.72
N ASP A 479 -20.21 -20.19 -16.74
CA ASP A 479 -21.00 -21.41 -16.69
C ASP A 479 -22.00 -21.47 -17.85
N HIS A 480 -22.69 -20.36 -18.14
CA HIS A 480 -23.53 -20.25 -19.33
C HIS A 480 -22.72 -20.46 -20.62
N MET A 481 -21.55 -19.84 -20.76
CA MET A 481 -20.67 -20.05 -21.92
C MET A 481 -20.22 -21.50 -22.06
N LYS A 482 -19.87 -22.19 -20.97
CA LYS A 482 -19.48 -23.60 -20.99
C LYS A 482 -20.63 -24.48 -21.45
N SER A 483 -21.85 -24.20 -20.99
CA SER A 483 -23.06 -24.88 -21.44
C SER A 483 -23.35 -24.62 -22.93
N ILE A 484 -23.19 -23.37 -23.38
CA ILE A 484 -23.33 -22.97 -24.80
C ILE A 484 -22.33 -23.74 -25.67
N TYR A 485 -21.05 -23.78 -25.29
CA TYR A 485 -20.01 -24.48 -26.03
C TYR A 485 -20.28 -25.98 -26.12
N ARG A 486 -20.72 -26.59 -25.02
CA ARG A 486 -21.10 -28.00 -25.00
C ARG A 486 -22.30 -28.28 -25.91
N LYS A 487 -23.33 -27.42 -25.89
CA LYS A 487 -24.54 -27.60 -26.70
C LYS A 487 -24.30 -27.34 -28.19
N ALA A 488 -23.41 -26.41 -28.54
CA ALA A 488 -23.02 -26.11 -29.92
C ALA A 488 -21.89 -26.99 -30.46
N GLY A 489 -21.25 -27.82 -29.63
CA GLY A 489 -20.14 -28.68 -30.05
C GLY A 489 -18.86 -27.93 -30.41
N ILE A 490 -18.67 -26.73 -29.84
CA ILE A 490 -17.52 -25.84 -30.11
C ILE A 490 -16.64 -25.69 -28.87
N HIS A 491 -15.44 -25.17 -29.06
CA HIS A 491 -14.42 -25.05 -28.02
C HIS A 491 -13.90 -23.63 -27.82
N SER A 492 -14.26 -22.69 -28.70
CA SER A 492 -13.78 -21.33 -28.60
C SER A 492 -14.86 -20.27 -28.85
N ARG A 493 -14.60 -19.06 -28.34
CA ARG A 493 -15.43 -17.88 -28.60
C ARG A 493 -15.44 -17.53 -30.10
N GLN A 494 -14.33 -17.78 -30.79
CA GLN A 494 -14.22 -17.50 -32.22
C GLN A 494 -15.09 -18.45 -33.02
N GLU A 495 -15.05 -19.76 -32.72
CA GLU A 495 -15.95 -20.74 -33.32
C GLU A 495 -17.44 -20.42 -33.07
N LEU A 496 -17.78 -19.83 -31.92
CA LEU A 496 -19.14 -19.35 -31.67
C LEU A 496 -19.52 -18.17 -32.58
N ILE A 497 -18.57 -17.30 -32.91
CA ILE A 497 -18.82 -16.18 -33.83
C ILE A 497 -18.95 -16.70 -35.26
N ASP A 498 -18.04 -17.59 -35.67
CA ASP A 498 -18.01 -18.20 -37.00
C ASP A 498 -19.29 -19.02 -37.30
N LEU A 499 -19.98 -19.51 -36.26
CA LEU A 499 -21.25 -20.23 -36.38
C LEU A 499 -22.46 -19.31 -36.67
N PHE A 500 -22.29 -18.00 -36.48
CA PHE A 500 -23.31 -16.96 -36.67
C PHE A 500 -22.88 -15.83 -37.64
N GLU A 501 -21.75 -15.96 -38.32
CA GLU A 501 -21.41 -15.22 -39.54
C GLU A 501 -21.84 -16.02 -40.77
#